data_AF-X1ISE9-F1
#
_entry.id   AF-X1ISE9-F1
#
_cell.length_a   1.000
_cell.length_b   1.000
_cell.length_c   1.000
_cell.angle_alpha   90.00
_cell.angle_beta   90.00
_cell.angle_gamma   90.00
#
_symmetry.space_group_name_H-M   'P 1'
#
loop_
_entity.id
_entity.type
_entity.pdbx_description
1 polymer ?
#
loop_
_entity_poly.entity_id
_entity_poly.type
_entity_poly.pdbx_seq_one_letter_code
_entity_poly.pdbx_strand_id
1 'polypeptide(L)'
;PRHLIFFDTETWQEKTEDYSIRQRLRLGWACYYRRPYGRHTAKYEWFYFETQAAFWQFVLSHTARKEKLWCIARNLTFDFTVVKGWRHLRKADYKLKFFHNQGTCNIISVRNKNNAVVFLDSMNYFVESLEKTGERIGIPKLKIDFATCTKAELSIYCKNDVLIELENFKLFIRFLEGNKVARLCYTRGSTAMAAFLLSHYTTKIYIHNNKQAIDLERAAYKGGRVECFYLGDLNDDNYYMVDVNSLYPFVQIYHRESLTSFYIALHIRLHRL
;
A
#
# COMPACT_ATOMS: atom_id res chain seq x y z
N PRO A 1 -12.76 2.75 1.27
CA PRO A 1 -12.67 3.05 2.72
C PRO A 1 -13.38 4.38 3.03
N ARG A 2 -13.89 4.59 4.25
CA ARG A 2 -14.51 5.87 4.66
C ARG A 2 -13.76 6.55 5.81
N HIS A 3 -13.25 5.78 6.75
CA HIS A 3 -12.53 6.25 7.93
C HIS A 3 -11.06 5.92 7.77
N LEU A 4 -10.23 6.96 7.67
CA LEU A 4 -8.80 6.84 7.44
C LEU A 4 -8.03 7.66 8.48
N ILE A 5 -6.86 7.18 8.88
CA ILE A 5 -5.85 7.94 9.61
C ILE A 5 -4.56 7.86 8.81
N PHE A 6 -3.97 9.00 8.53
CA PHE A 6 -2.61 9.10 8.01
C PHE A 6 -1.72 9.55 9.15
N PHE A 7 -0.53 8.98 9.28
CA PHE A 7 0.39 9.38 10.34
C PHE A 7 1.85 9.16 9.94
N ASP A 8 2.71 9.90 10.61
CA ASP A 8 4.15 9.88 10.45
C ASP A 8 4.80 10.17 11.81
N THR A 9 6.02 9.66 12.03
CA THR A 9 6.76 9.81 13.28
C THR A 9 8.20 10.21 13.07
N GLU A 10 8.65 11.10 13.96
CA GLU A 10 10.04 11.50 14.07
C GLU A 10 10.67 10.87 15.30
N THR A 11 11.95 10.52 15.20
CA THR A 11 12.64 9.74 16.23
C THR A 11 13.93 10.38 16.71
N TRP A 12 14.28 10.09 17.96
CA TRP A 12 15.64 10.13 18.44
C TRP A 12 16.33 8.83 18.05
N GLN A 13 17.55 8.96 17.51
CA GLN A 13 18.41 7.83 17.19
C GLN A 13 19.42 7.64 18.31
N GLU A 14 19.36 6.49 18.98
CA GLU A 14 20.28 6.11 20.05
C GLU A 14 21.12 4.93 19.54
N LYS A 15 22.43 5.12 19.38
CA LYS A 15 23.34 4.00 19.08
C LYS A 15 23.45 3.11 20.31
N THR A 16 23.26 1.81 20.13
CA THR A 16 23.42 0.81 21.18
C THR A 16 24.82 0.19 21.12
N GLU A 17 25.21 -0.51 22.19
CA GLU A 17 26.52 -1.15 22.33
C GLU A 17 26.82 -2.21 21.24
N ASP A 18 25.77 -2.83 20.68
CA ASP A 18 25.85 -3.82 19.61
C ASP A 18 25.87 -3.19 18.20
N TYR A 19 26.14 -1.89 18.08
CA TYR A 19 26.09 -1.10 16.84
C TYR A 19 24.71 -1.02 16.18
N SER A 20 23.64 -1.51 16.81
CA SER A 20 22.29 -1.27 16.32
C SER A 20 21.82 0.16 16.63
N ILE A 21 20.81 0.63 15.90
CA ILE A 21 20.24 1.97 16.11
C ILE A 21 18.86 1.81 16.70
N ARG A 22 18.71 2.21 17.96
CA ARG A 22 17.43 2.26 18.64
C ARG A 22 16.69 3.53 18.24
N GLN A 23 15.45 3.34 17.78
CA GLN A 23 14.56 4.42 17.38
C GLN A 23 13.55 4.70 18.51
N ARG A 24 13.56 5.92 19.06
CA ARG A 24 12.63 6.35 20.11
C ARG A 24 11.79 7.52 19.62
N LEU A 25 10.46 7.43 19.75
CA LEU A 25 9.54 8.50 19.38
C LEU A 25 9.98 9.84 19.99
N ARG A 26 10.15 10.85 19.13
CA ARG A 26 10.39 12.25 19.47
C ARG A 26 9.08 13.04 19.38
N LEU A 27 8.42 12.97 18.23
CA LEU A 27 7.09 13.53 17.98
C LEU A 27 6.43 12.82 16.80
N GLY A 28 5.16 13.10 16.55
CA GLY A 28 4.49 12.68 15.34
C GLY A 28 3.23 13.49 15.08
N TRP A 29 2.73 13.37 13.86
CA TRP A 29 1.44 13.92 13.47
C TRP A 29 0.54 12.80 12.95
N ALA A 30 -0.75 12.95 13.22
CA ALA A 30 -1.80 12.14 12.62
C ALA A 30 -2.89 13.03 12.05
N CYS A 31 -3.49 12.62 10.94
CA CYS A 31 -4.69 13.23 10.38
C CYS A 31 -5.76 12.15 10.21
N TYR A 32 -6.84 12.26 10.99
CA TYR A 32 -8.04 11.50 10.71
C TYR A 32 -8.82 12.18 9.60
N TYR A 33 -9.16 11.39 8.58
CA TYR A 33 -9.96 11.79 7.44
C TYR A 33 -11.19 10.89 7.32
N ARG A 34 -12.38 11.50 7.47
CA ARG A 34 -13.65 10.87 7.13
C ARG A 34 -14.14 11.41 5.81
N ARG A 35 -14.25 10.52 4.83
CA ARG A 35 -14.77 10.86 3.50
C ARG A 35 -16.23 11.31 3.56
N PRO A 36 -16.65 12.24 2.68
CA PRO A 36 -18.04 12.66 2.58
C PRO A 36 -18.92 11.47 2.16
N TYR A 37 -20.18 11.49 2.59
CA TYR A 37 -21.17 10.49 2.20
C TYR A 37 -22.58 11.06 2.33
N GLY A 38 -23.34 11.04 1.24
CA GLY A 38 -24.66 11.66 1.18
C GLY A 38 -24.58 13.14 1.55
N ARG A 39 -25.34 13.54 2.57
CA ARG A 39 -25.36 14.92 3.09
C ARG A 39 -24.21 15.25 4.04
N HIS A 40 -23.42 14.25 4.46
CA HIS A 40 -22.31 14.49 5.37
C HIS A 40 -21.07 14.95 4.61
N THR A 41 -20.57 16.12 4.97
CA THR A 41 -19.31 16.66 4.45
C THR A 41 -18.11 15.88 4.97
N ALA A 42 -16.97 16.08 4.30
CA ALA A 42 -15.70 15.54 4.74
C ALA A 42 -15.35 16.08 6.15
N LYS A 43 -14.79 15.23 7.02
CA LYS A 43 -14.23 15.64 8.32
C LYS A 43 -12.73 15.42 8.32
N TYR A 44 -12.00 16.40 8.83
CA TYR A 44 -10.57 16.32 9.12
C TYR A 44 -10.32 16.58 10.59
N GLU A 45 -9.41 15.85 11.20
CA GLU A 45 -8.95 16.08 12.56
C GLU A 45 -7.45 15.84 12.62
N TRP A 46 -6.69 16.93 12.82
CA TRP A 46 -5.24 16.90 12.93
C TRP A 46 -4.85 16.76 14.39
N PHE A 47 -3.93 15.85 14.68
CA PHE A 47 -3.50 15.53 16.03
C PHE A 47 -1.99 15.43 16.12
N TYR A 48 -1.40 16.29 16.94
CA TYR A 48 0.00 16.24 17.31
C TYR A 48 0.19 15.33 18.52
N PHE A 49 1.25 14.53 18.54
CA PHE A 49 1.57 13.69 19.69
C PHE A 49 3.08 13.56 19.94
N GLU A 50 3.43 13.36 21.20
CA GLU A 50 4.81 13.09 21.64
C GLU A 50 4.93 11.74 22.37
N THR A 51 3.79 11.10 22.67
CA THR A 51 3.75 9.83 23.40
C THR A 51 2.99 8.80 22.59
N GLN A 52 3.41 7.53 22.70
CA GLN A 52 2.68 6.43 22.08
C GLN A 52 1.26 6.33 22.66
N ALA A 53 1.07 6.61 23.96
CA ALA A 53 -0.24 6.58 24.59
C ALA A 53 -1.22 7.57 23.96
N ALA A 54 -0.80 8.81 23.71
CA ALA A 54 -1.62 9.83 23.05
C ALA A 54 -2.01 9.41 21.63
N PHE A 55 -1.05 8.91 20.84
CA PHE A 55 -1.33 8.38 19.50
C PHE A 55 -2.39 7.28 19.53
N TRP A 56 -2.24 6.30 20.43
CA TRP A 56 -3.20 5.18 20.52
C TRP A 56 -4.56 5.59 21.05
N GLN A 57 -4.64 6.58 21.96
CA GLN A 57 -5.92 7.17 22.36
C GLN A 57 -6.63 7.80 21.16
N PHE A 58 -5.90 8.54 20.32
CA PHE A 58 -6.43 9.12 19.09
C PHE A 58 -6.89 8.08 18.07
N VAL A 59 -6.09 7.02 17.82
CA VAL A 59 -6.49 5.95 16.90
C VAL A 59 -7.75 5.24 17.39
N LEU A 60 -7.80 4.90 18.68
CA LEU A 60 -8.91 4.12 19.25
C LEU A 60 -10.20 4.94 19.36
N SER A 61 -10.12 6.25 19.62
CA SER A 61 -11.31 7.14 19.63
C SER A 61 -12.01 7.23 18.28
N HIS A 62 -11.30 6.93 17.19
CA HIS A 62 -11.83 6.91 15.82
C HIS A 62 -12.27 5.51 15.34
N THR A 63 -12.21 4.49 16.20
CA THR A 63 -12.75 3.17 15.88
C THR A 63 -14.24 3.11 16.14
N ALA A 64 -15.00 2.46 15.26
CA ALA A 64 -16.44 2.32 15.37
C ALA A 64 -16.90 0.91 15.05
N ARG A 65 -18.04 0.51 15.63
CA ARG A 65 -18.60 -0.83 15.45
C ARG A 65 -19.02 -1.04 13.99
N LYS A 66 -18.68 -2.20 13.43
CA LYS A 66 -18.93 -2.59 12.03
C LYS A 66 -18.24 -1.70 10.98
N GLU A 67 -17.45 -0.72 11.39
CA GLU A 67 -16.63 0.10 10.50
C GLU A 67 -15.16 -0.30 10.63
N LYS A 68 -14.48 -0.39 9.49
CA LYS A 68 -13.04 -0.68 9.47
C LYS A 68 -12.30 0.64 9.39
N LEU A 69 -11.46 0.92 10.39
CA LEU A 69 -10.53 2.05 10.38
C LEU A 69 -9.27 1.68 9.58
N TRP A 70 -8.86 2.55 8.66
CA TRP A 70 -7.65 2.37 7.86
C TRP A 70 -6.57 3.30 8.38
N CYS A 71 -5.50 2.78 8.95
CA CYS A 71 -4.33 3.55 9.35
C CYS A 71 -3.24 3.38 8.28
N ILE A 72 -2.73 4.48 7.74
CA ILE A 72 -1.82 4.48 6.59
C ILE A 72 -0.59 5.31 6.95
N ALA A 73 0.58 4.76 6.67
CA ALA A 73 1.87 5.44 6.78
C ALA A 73 2.76 4.98 5.62
N ARG A 74 3.79 5.77 5.29
CA ARG A 74 4.83 5.39 4.31
C ARG A 74 5.86 4.54 5.02
N ASN A 75 6.23 3.37 4.47
CA ASN A 75 7.13 2.45 5.16
C ASN A 75 6.60 2.07 6.57
N LEU A 76 5.33 1.68 6.61
CA LEU A 76 4.51 1.52 7.82
C LEU A 76 5.21 0.76 8.95
N THR A 77 6.02 -0.26 8.62
CA THR A 77 6.72 -1.09 9.60
C THR A 77 7.54 -0.23 10.57
N PHE A 78 8.17 0.84 10.08
CA PHE A 78 8.95 1.77 10.90
C PHE A 78 8.08 2.48 11.93
N ASP A 79 7.11 3.29 11.48
CA ASP A 79 6.25 4.08 12.37
C ASP A 79 5.43 3.18 13.31
N PHE A 80 4.93 2.06 12.81
CA PHE A 80 4.19 1.09 13.61
C PHE A 80 5.03 0.54 14.77
N THR A 81 6.33 0.36 14.55
CA THR A 81 7.29 -0.06 15.58
C THR A 81 7.57 1.08 16.57
N VAL A 82 7.79 2.30 16.07
CA VAL A 82 8.05 3.51 16.88
C VAL A 82 6.88 3.81 17.84
N VAL A 83 5.63 3.66 17.36
CA VAL A 83 4.43 3.81 18.19
C VAL A 83 4.11 2.56 19.03
N LYS A 84 4.98 1.55 19.04
CA LYS A 84 4.85 0.30 19.81
C LYS A 84 3.53 -0.43 19.52
N GLY A 85 3.16 -0.58 18.25
CA GLY A 85 1.81 -0.97 17.87
C GLY A 85 1.34 -2.30 18.44
N TRP A 86 2.18 -3.33 18.46
CA TRP A 86 1.85 -4.61 19.08
C TRP A 86 1.52 -4.51 20.57
N ARG A 87 2.23 -3.66 21.31
CA ARG A 87 2.02 -3.45 22.75
C ARG A 87 0.65 -2.86 23.02
N HIS A 88 0.27 -1.81 22.28
CA HIS A 88 -0.97 -1.09 22.50
C HIS A 88 -2.19 -1.85 21.96
N LEU A 89 -2.06 -2.50 20.81
CA LEU A 89 -3.13 -3.36 20.27
C LEU A 89 -3.46 -4.52 21.21
N ARG A 90 -2.43 -5.17 21.78
CA ARG A 90 -2.64 -6.24 22.78
C ARG A 90 -3.37 -5.73 24.03
N LYS A 91 -2.97 -4.55 24.54
CA LYS A 91 -3.65 -3.90 25.68
C LYS A 91 -5.11 -3.56 25.40
N ALA A 92 -5.46 -3.27 24.14
CA ALA A 92 -6.82 -2.96 23.70
C ALA A 92 -7.61 -4.19 23.19
N ASP A 93 -7.16 -5.41 23.53
CA ASP A 93 -7.78 -6.70 23.16
C ASP A 93 -7.97 -6.92 21.64
N TYR A 94 -7.10 -6.31 20.83
CA TYR A 94 -7.07 -6.59 19.39
C TYR A 94 -6.30 -7.88 19.10
N LYS A 95 -6.92 -8.75 18.31
CA LYS A 95 -6.31 -9.99 17.82
C LYS A 95 -5.90 -9.83 16.36
N LEU A 96 -4.74 -10.40 16.03
CA LEU A 96 -4.25 -10.45 14.65
C LEU A 96 -5.19 -11.31 13.79
N LYS A 97 -5.52 -10.81 12.60
CA LYS A 97 -6.34 -11.51 11.60
C LYS A 97 -5.58 -11.78 10.32
N PHE A 98 -4.70 -10.86 9.93
CA PHE A 98 -3.85 -11.02 8.77
C PHE A 98 -2.58 -10.21 8.99
N PHE A 99 -1.44 -10.78 8.59
CA PHE A 99 -0.15 -10.13 8.62
C PHE A 99 0.61 -10.49 7.35
N HIS A 100 1.08 -9.48 6.64
CA HIS A 100 1.98 -9.63 5.52
C HIS A 100 3.04 -8.53 5.60
N ASN A 101 4.30 -8.92 5.48
CA ASN A 101 5.43 -8.01 5.51
C ASN A 101 6.51 -8.53 4.55
N GLN A 102 6.57 -7.99 3.34
CA GLN A 102 7.57 -8.36 2.34
C GLN A 102 7.90 -7.17 1.44
N GLY A 103 9.18 -6.78 1.42
CA GLY A 103 9.63 -5.62 0.66
C GLY A 103 8.87 -4.35 1.08
N THR A 104 8.28 -3.66 0.10
CA THR A 104 7.46 -2.46 0.31
C THR A 104 5.98 -2.78 0.56
N CYS A 105 5.61 -4.06 0.71
CA CYS A 105 4.24 -4.47 0.99
C CYS A 105 4.04 -4.83 2.47
N ASN A 106 3.37 -3.94 3.21
CA ASN A 106 2.99 -4.19 4.60
C ASN A 106 1.48 -4.07 4.81
N ILE A 107 0.90 -5.11 5.42
CA ILE A 107 -0.53 -5.18 5.76
C ILE A 107 -0.66 -5.82 7.14
N ILE A 108 -1.25 -5.09 8.08
CA ILE A 108 -1.58 -5.59 9.41
C ILE A 108 -3.07 -5.42 9.64
N SER A 109 -3.83 -6.50 9.62
CA SER A 109 -5.25 -6.48 9.96
C SER A 109 -5.48 -7.05 11.35
N VAL A 110 -6.14 -6.26 12.20
CA VAL A 110 -6.48 -6.63 13.57
C VAL A 110 -7.95 -6.38 13.85
N ARG A 111 -8.50 -7.17 14.78
CA ARG A 111 -9.91 -7.08 15.16
C ARG A 111 -10.10 -7.44 16.63
N ASN A 112 -10.94 -6.68 17.33
CA ASN A 112 -11.49 -7.05 18.63
C ASN A 112 -12.99 -7.39 18.48
N LYS A 113 -13.72 -7.55 19.60
CA LYS A 113 -15.16 -7.93 19.57
C LYS A 113 -16.01 -7.00 18.71
N ASN A 114 -15.74 -5.69 18.73
CA ASN A 114 -16.62 -4.68 18.14
C ASN A 114 -16.02 -4.02 16.89
N ASN A 115 -14.69 -3.86 16.85
CA ASN A 115 -13.99 -2.93 15.97
C ASN A 115 -12.91 -3.66 15.16
N ALA A 116 -12.64 -3.14 13.95
CA ALA A 116 -11.58 -3.64 13.07
C ALA A 116 -10.68 -2.48 12.63
N VAL A 117 -9.36 -2.71 12.67
CA VAL A 117 -8.36 -1.77 12.19
C VAL A 117 -7.48 -2.49 11.18
N VAL A 118 -7.15 -1.80 10.09
CA VAL A 118 -6.12 -2.25 9.15
C VAL A 118 -5.05 -1.19 9.06
N PHE A 119 -3.80 -1.59 9.27
CA PHE A 119 -2.63 -0.78 8.99
C PHE A 119 -2.10 -1.17 7.63
N LEU A 120 -1.86 -0.17 6.78
CA LEU A 120 -1.37 -0.37 5.42
C LEU A 120 -0.16 0.53 5.15
N ASP A 121 0.82 -0.02 4.45
CA ASP A 121 1.83 0.80 3.81
C ASP A 121 1.24 1.56 2.62
N SER A 122 1.49 2.86 2.51
CA SER A 122 1.12 3.61 1.31
C SER A 122 1.90 3.12 0.08
N MET A 123 3.09 2.52 0.27
CA MET A 123 3.86 1.89 -0.80
C MET A 123 3.19 0.65 -1.41
N ASN A 124 2.15 0.10 -0.77
CA ASN A 124 1.29 -0.92 -1.39
C ASN A 124 0.63 -0.42 -2.70
N TYR A 125 0.54 0.91 -2.86
CA TYR A 125 -0.03 1.58 -4.03
C TYR A 125 1.00 2.47 -4.73
N PHE A 126 1.80 3.22 -3.97
CA PHE A 126 2.69 4.26 -4.49
C PHE A 126 4.16 3.89 -4.22
N VAL A 127 4.76 3.15 -5.14
CA VAL A 127 6.16 2.71 -5.04
C VAL A 127 7.10 3.82 -5.50
N GLU A 128 7.21 4.87 -4.67
CA GLU A 128 8.09 6.02 -4.87
C GLU A 128 8.46 6.64 -3.52
N SER A 129 9.41 7.59 -3.49
CA SER A 129 9.72 8.36 -2.29
C SER A 129 8.60 9.38 -1.98
N LEU A 130 8.50 9.80 -0.72
CA LEU A 130 7.56 10.83 -0.32
C LEU A 130 7.88 12.19 -0.98
N GLU A 131 9.17 12.50 -1.15
CA GLU A 131 9.64 13.68 -1.87
C GLU A 131 9.12 13.73 -3.31
N LYS A 132 9.35 12.67 -4.09
CA LYS A 132 8.83 12.55 -5.47
C LYS A 132 7.31 12.59 -5.51
N THR A 133 6.64 11.98 -4.53
CA THR A 133 5.18 12.08 -4.39
C THR A 133 4.75 13.53 -4.22
N GLY A 134 5.42 14.27 -3.33
CA GLY A 134 5.14 15.68 -3.03
C GLY A 134 5.33 16.59 -4.24
N GLU A 135 6.45 16.44 -4.94
CA GLU A 135 6.71 17.14 -6.21
C GLU A 135 5.61 16.89 -7.23
N ARG A 136 5.24 15.62 -7.44
CA ARG A 136 4.20 15.20 -8.41
C ARG A 136 2.82 15.79 -8.11
N ILE A 137 2.47 15.99 -6.84
CA ILE A 137 1.17 16.52 -6.43
C ILE A 137 1.18 18.03 -6.12
N GLY A 138 2.32 18.71 -6.28
CA GLY A 138 2.47 20.14 -6.01
C GLY A 138 2.55 20.51 -4.52
N ILE A 139 2.90 19.55 -3.66
CA ILE A 139 3.11 19.76 -2.21
C ILE A 139 4.54 19.29 -1.90
N PRO A 140 5.57 20.10 -2.17
CA PRO A 140 6.95 19.67 -1.99
C PRO A 140 7.21 19.30 -0.52
N LYS A 141 7.98 18.23 -0.34
CA LYS A 141 8.48 17.83 0.97
C LYS A 141 9.45 18.91 1.47
N LEU A 142 9.29 19.32 2.72
CA LEU A 142 10.20 20.30 3.33
C LEU A 142 11.59 19.70 3.51
N LYS A 143 12.63 20.52 3.42
CA LYS A 143 14.00 20.11 3.78
C LYS A 143 14.23 20.40 5.26
N ILE A 144 14.92 19.49 5.95
CA ILE A 144 15.22 19.65 7.37
C ILE A 144 16.62 19.13 7.70
N ASP A 145 17.33 19.86 8.54
CA ASP A 145 18.54 19.38 9.18
C ASP A 145 18.19 18.81 10.57
N PHE A 146 18.18 17.48 10.68
CA PHE A 146 17.81 16.79 11.92
C PHE A 146 18.76 17.09 13.09
N ALA A 147 20.00 17.53 12.82
CA ALA A 147 20.98 17.84 13.85
C ALA A 147 20.72 19.19 14.53
N THR A 148 20.24 20.18 13.78
CA THR A 148 20.11 21.57 14.24
C THR A 148 18.67 22.07 14.35
N CYS A 149 17.70 21.35 13.78
CA CYS A 149 16.30 21.80 13.78
C CYS A 149 15.70 21.94 15.18
N THR A 150 14.91 23.00 15.33
CA THR A 150 14.05 23.18 16.49
C THR A 150 12.89 22.19 16.47
N LYS A 151 12.28 21.98 17.63
CA LYS A 151 11.06 21.15 17.75
C LYS A 151 9.91 21.69 16.90
N ALA A 152 9.80 23.02 16.74
CA ALA A 152 8.75 23.64 15.94
C ALA A 152 8.92 23.35 14.44
N GLU A 153 10.14 23.50 13.92
CA GLU A 153 10.47 23.17 12.52
C GLU A 153 10.24 21.69 12.23
N LEU A 154 10.69 20.80 13.13
CA LEU A 154 10.46 19.36 12.99
C LEU A 154 8.98 19.00 13.01
N SER A 155 8.18 19.67 13.84
CA SER A 155 6.72 19.48 13.87
C SER A 155 6.06 19.91 12.55
N ILE A 156 6.49 21.04 11.97
CA ILE A 156 5.99 21.51 10.67
C ILE A 156 6.36 20.52 9.55
N TYR A 157 7.61 20.04 9.55
CA TYR A 157 8.11 19.03 8.62
C TYR A 157 7.29 17.73 8.70
N CYS A 158 7.15 17.14 9.88
CA CYS A 158 6.39 15.89 10.05
C CYS A 158 4.91 16.05 9.68
N LYS A 159 4.31 17.22 9.97
CA LYS A 159 2.93 17.51 9.53
C LYS A 159 2.81 17.60 8.01
N ASN A 160 3.81 18.18 7.33
CA ASN A 160 3.86 18.26 5.87
C ASN A 160 3.93 16.85 5.25
N ASP A 161 4.69 15.93 5.85
CA ASP A 161 4.76 14.54 5.40
C ASP A 161 3.39 13.85 5.43
N VAL A 162 2.66 13.99 6.54
CA VAL A 162 1.27 13.48 6.67
C VAL A 162 0.33 14.13 5.66
N LEU A 163 0.51 15.43 5.37
CA LEU A 163 -0.28 16.14 4.36
C LEU A 163 -0.07 15.60 2.95
N ILE A 164 1.19 15.34 2.57
CA ILE A 164 1.52 14.75 1.26
C ILE A 164 0.83 13.40 1.11
N GLU A 165 0.91 12.53 2.13
CA GLU A 165 0.24 11.22 2.12
C GLU A 165 -1.28 11.35 1.97
N LEU A 166 -1.91 12.21 2.78
CA LEU A 166 -3.34 12.44 2.77
C LEU A 166 -3.81 12.92 1.38
N GLU A 167 -3.16 13.94 0.81
CA GLU A 167 -3.56 14.52 -0.47
C GLU A 167 -3.29 13.58 -1.64
N ASN A 168 -2.17 12.85 -1.63
CA ASN A 168 -1.90 11.82 -2.62
C ASN A 168 -2.97 10.71 -2.58
N PHE A 169 -3.37 10.27 -1.39
CA PHE A 169 -4.40 9.25 -1.25
C PHE A 169 -5.78 9.77 -1.68
N LYS A 170 -6.11 11.04 -1.45
CA LYS A 170 -7.33 11.68 -1.96
C LYS A 170 -7.34 11.75 -3.48
N LEU A 171 -6.22 12.08 -4.12
CA LEU A 171 -6.05 12.01 -5.58
C LEU A 171 -6.32 10.59 -6.10
N PHE A 172 -5.75 9.58 -5.44
CA PHE A 172 -5.96 8.19 -5.81
C PHE A 172 -7.43 7.75 -5.67
N ILE A 173 -8.10 8.12 -4.57
CA ILE A 173 -9.53 7.87 -4.42
C ILE A 173 -10.33 8.52 -5.55
N ARG A 174 -10.07 9.80 -5.87
CA ARG A 174 -10.75 10.50 -6.97
C ARG A 174 -10.55 9.79 -8.31
N PHE A 175 -9.32 9.32 -8.57
CA PHE A 175 -9.01 8.53 -9.76
C PHE A 175 -9.84 7.23 -9.79
N LEU A 176 -9.90 6.48 -8.70
CA LEU A 176 -10.67 5.23 -8.63
C LEU A 176 -12.17 5.46 -8.84
N GLU A 177 -12.72 6.50 -8.22
CA GLU A 177 -14.15 6.85 -8.36
C GLU A 177 -14.49 7.33 -9.77
N GLY A 178 -13.66 8.21 -10.35
CA GLY A 178 -13.84 8.71 -11.71
C GLY A 178 -13.78 7.60 -12.77
N ASN A 179 -13.00 6.54 -12.51
CA ASN A 179 -12.86 5.39 -13.40
C ASN A 179 -13.76 4.19 -13.01
N LYS A 180 -14.71 4.36 -12.09
CA LYS A 180 -15.64 3.32 -11.63
C LYS A 180 -14.96 2.02 -11.18
N VAL A 181 -13.81 2.13 -10.52
CA VAL A 181 -13.11 0.96 -9.97
C VAL A 181 -13.85 0.46 -8.73
N ALA A 182 -14.27 -0.81 -8.78
CA ALA A 182 -15.19 -1.44 -7.82
C ALA A 182 -14.83 -1.22 -6.34
N ARG A 183 -13.62 -1.62 -5.98
CA ARG A 183 -13.18 -1.71 -4.58
C ARG A 183 -11.70 -1.45 -4.51
N LEU A 184 -11.33 -0.47 -3.68
CA LEU A 184 -9.96 -0.33 -3.21
C LEU A 184 -9.60 -1.53 -2.31
N CYS A 185 -8.74 -2.40 -2.82
CA CYS A 185 -8.13 -3.51 -2.08
C CYS A 185 -6.84 -3.05 -1.41
N TYR A 186 -6.16 -3.91 -0.66
CA TYR A 186 -4.96 -3.54 0.12
C TYR A 186 -3.68 -3.36 -0.70
N THR A 187 -3.68 -3.76 -1.98
CA THR A 187 -2.54 -3.61 -2.89
C THR A 187 -3.02 -3.12 -4.25
N ARG A 188 -2.13 -2.47 -5.00
CA ARG A 188 -2.41 -2.06 -6.40
C ARG A 188 -2.84 -3.24 -7.27
N GLY A 189 -2.19 -4.40 -7.16
CA GLY A 189 -2.53 -5.60 -7.94
C GLY A 189 -3.92 -6.15 -7.62
N SER A 190 -4.27 -6.22 -6.33
CA SER A 190 -5.63 -6.67 -5.92
C SER A 190 -6.70 -5.66 -6.31
N THR A 191 -6.36 -4.37 -6.37
CA THR A 191 -7.26 -3.30 -6.80
C THR A 191 -7.48 -3.36 -8.32
N ALA A 192 -6.42 -3.59 -9.10
CA ALA A 192 -6.51 -3.81 -10.55
C ALA A 192 -7.35 -5.06 -10.88
N MET A 193 -7.14 -6.17 -10.16
CA MET A 193 -7.96 -7.38 -10.33
C MET A 193 -9.43 -7.13 -9.98
N ALA A 194 -9.72 -6.36 -8.92
CA ALA A 194 -11.09 -6.00 -8.58
C ALA A 194 -11.76 -5.13 -9.66
N ALA A 195 -11.00 -4.25 -10.33
CA ALA A 195 -11.48 -3.48 -11.47
C ALA A 195 -11.83 -4.39 -12.66
N PHE A 196 -10.92 -5.32 -13.01
CA PHE A 196 -11.13 -6.31 -14.06
C PHE A 196 -12.38 -7.17 -13.81
N LEU A 197 -12.52 -7.71 -12.59
CA LEU A 197 -13.65 -8.58 -12.24
C LEU A 197 -15.01 -7.89 -12.31
N LEU A 198 -15.08 -6.58 -12.06
CA LEU A 198 -16.35 -5.85 -12.12
C LEU A 198 -16.79 -5.54 -13.55
N SER A 199 -15.86 -5.06 -14.39
CA SER A 199 -16.22 -4.41 -15.66
C SER A 199 -15.76 -5.17 -16.91
N HIS A 200 -14.87 -6.15 -16.76
CA HIS A 200 -14.19 -6.80 -17.89
C HIS A 200 -14.20 -8.33 -17.84
N TYR A 201 -14.73 -8.92 -16.76
CA TYR A 201 -14.89 -10.37 -16.63
C TYR A 201 -16.11 -10.86 -17.41
N THR A 202 -15.95 -10.97 -18.73
CA THR A 202 -17.00 -11.43 -19.64
C THR A 202 -17.01 -12.94 -19.84
N THR A 203 -15.91 -13.61 -19.53
CA THR A 203 -15.70 -15.05 -19.75
C THR A 203 -15.27 -15.71 -18.46
N LYS A 204 -15.86 -16.86 -18.14
CA LYS A 204 -15.53 -17.59 -16.92
C LYS A 204 -14.09 -18.11 -16.98
N ILE A 205 -13.27 -17.71 -16.03
CA ILE A 205 -11.90 -18.24 -15.85
C ILE A 205 -11.99 -19.50 -15.00
N TYR A 206 -11.43 -20.60 -15.50
CA TYR A 206 -11.31 -21.86 -14.77
C TYR A 206 -9.91 -21.98 -14.17
N ILE A 207 -9.83 -22.51 -12.96
CA ILE A 207 -8.57 -22.77 -12.26
C ILE A 207 -8.53 -24.27 -11.97
N HIS A 208 -7.46 -24.95 -12.37
CA HIS A 208 -7.23 -26.35 -12.02
C HIS A 208 -6.23 -26.49 -10.87
N ASN A 209 -6.22 -27.67 -10.25
CA ASN A 209 -5.29 -28.03 -9.17
C ASN A 209 -4.37 -29.20 -9.57
N ASN A 210 -4.28 -29.53 -10.86
CA ASN A 210 -3.33 -30.54 -11.35
C ASN A 210 -1.89 -30.04 -11.13
N LYS A 211 -1.18 -30.66 -10.19
CA LYS A 211 0.16 -30.26 -9.80
C LYS A 211 1.16 -30.33 -10.95
N GLN A 212 1.13 -31.41 -11.76
CA GLN A 212 2.07 -31.60 -12.87
C GLN A 212 1.90 -30.50 -13.92
N ALA A 213 0.64 -30.16 -14.25
CA ALA A 213 0.35 -29.07 -15.17
C ALA A 213 0.84 -27.72 -14.61
N ILE A 214 0.56 -27.43 -13.33
CA ILE A 214 1.00 -26.20 -12.66
C ILE A 214 2.54 -26.09 -12.66
N ASP A 215 3.25 -27.17 -12.36
CA ASP A 215 4.71 -27.17 -12.34
C ASP A 215 5.27 -26.87 -13.75
N LEU A 216 4.69 -27.48 -14.79
CA LEU A 216 5.05 -27.24 -16.19
C LEU A 216 4.76 -25.78 -16.61
N GLU A 217 3.57 -25.27 -16.30
CA GLU A 217 3.17 -23.88 -16.57
C GLU A 217 4.13 -22.89 -15.91
N ARG A 218 4.50 -23.13 -14.65
CA ARG A 218 5.47 -22.29 -13.92
C ARG A 218 6.87 -22.39 -14.48
N ALA A 219 7.29 -23.56 -14.96
CA ALA A 219 8.59 -23.73 -15.63
C ALA A 219 8.65 -23.00 -16.98
N ALA A 220 7.52 -22.96 -17.70
CA ALA A 220 7.37 -22.25 -18.97
C ALA A 220 7.22 -20.73 -18.80
N TYR A 221 6.75 -20.26 -17.63
CA TYR A 221 6.59 -18.83 -17.36
C TYR A 221 7.94 -18.10 -17.26
N LYS A 222 8.25 -17.28 -18.27
CA LYS A 222 9.46 -16.45 -18.34
C LYS A 222 9.10 -14.97 -18.21
N GLY A 223 10.02 -14.18 -17.65
CA GLY A 223 9.90 -12.73 -17.56
C GLY A 223 10.25 -12.01 -18.86
N GLY A 224 10.41 -10.68 -18.79
CA GLY A 224 10.94 -9.90 -19.91
C GLY A 224 12.38 -10.27 -20.25
N ARG A 225 12.72 -10.22 -21.54
CA ARG A 225 14.10 -10.41 -22.02
C ARG A 225 14.88 -9.11 -21.85
N VAL A 226 16.03 -9.18 -21.22
CA VAL A 226 16.96 -8.05 -21.06
C VAL A 226 18.34 -8.55 -21.48
N GLU A 227 18.96 -7.84 -22.41
CA GLU A 227 20.27 -8.19 -22.97
C GLU A 227 21.17 -6.95 -23.03
N CYS A 228 22.45 -7.14 -22.75
CA CYS A 228 23.46 -6.12 -22.92
C CYS A 228 24.20 -6.41 -24.23
N PHE A 229 23.92 -5.63 -25.27
CA PHE A 229 24.55 -5.77 -26.58
C PHE A 229 25.89 -5.02 -26.69
N TYR A 230 26.15 -4.07 -25.78
CA TYR A 230 27.34 -3.22 -25.80
C TYR A 230 27.69 -2.75 -24.38
N LEU A 231 29.00 -2.67 -24.08
CA LEU A 231 29.55 -2.13 -22.84
C LEU A 231 30.57 -1.04 -23.17
N GLY A 232 30.34 0.17 -22.67
CA GLY A 232 31.19 1.34 -22.91
C GLY A 232 30.37 2.59 -23.20
N ASP A 233 31.07 3.67 -23.51
CA ASP A 233 30.43 4.93 -23.90
C ASP A 233 30.03 4.91 -25.38
N LEU A 234 28.91 5.56 -25.67
CA LEU A 234 28.30 5.68 -26.99
C LEU A 234 28.27 7.16 -27.36
N ASN A 235 29.41 7.70 -27.81
CA ASN A 235 29.61 9.13 -28.08
C ASN A 235 29.73 9.48 -29.58
N ASP A 236 29.91 8.48 -30.44
CA ASP A 236 30.35 8.69 -31.83
C ASP A 236 29.20 8.78 -32.85
N ASP A 237 27.95 8.60 -32.44
CA ASP A 237 26.79 8.65 -33.33
C ASP A 237 25.50 9.07 -32.57
N ASN A 238 24.39 9.16 -33.30
CA ASN A 238 23.06 9.40 -32.73
C ASN A 238 22.43 8.10 -32.27
N TYR A 239 22.03 8.06 -31.01
CA TYR A 239 21.34 6.92 -30.41
C TYR A 239 19.89 7.28 -30.11
N TYR A 240 18.99 6.37 -30.46
CA TYR A 240 17.56 6.53 -30.24
C TYR A 240 17.06 5.47 -29.27
N MET A 241 16.21 5.89 -28.33
CA MET A 241 15.50 4.99 -27.41
C MET A 241 14.03 4.94 -27.82
N VAL A 242 13.55 3.74 -28.13
CA VAL A 242 12.15 3.49 -28.49
C VAL A 242 11.53 2.53 -27.49
N ASP A 243 10.27 2.77 -27.13
CA ASP A 243 9.52 1.95 -26.17
C ASP A 243 8.11 1.67 -26.70
N VAL A 244 7.54 0.52 -26.34
CA VAL A 244 6.19 0.10 -26.73
C VAL A 244 5.20 0.53 -25.67
N ASN A 245 4.29 1.43 -26.05
CA ASN A 245 3.20 1.87 -25.18
C ASN A 245 2.34 0.69 -24.70
N SER A 246 2.45 0.35 -23.41
CA SER A 246 1.67 -0.71 -22.77
C SER A 246 1.79 -2.08 -23.45
N LEU A 247 3.03 -2.56 -23.65
CA LEU A 247 3.35 -3.83 -24.32
C LEU A 247 2.45 -5.02 -23.89
N TYR A 248 2.42 -5.36 -22.59
CA TYR A 248 1.66 -6.53 -22.12
C TYR A 248 0.14 -6.38 -22.34
N PRO A 249 -0.51 -5.25 -21.98
CA PRO A 249 -1.90 -5.02 -22.35
C PRO A 249 -2.17 -5.11 -23.85
N PHE A 250 -1.27 -4.59 -24.69
CA PHE A 250 -1.40 -4.67 -26.15
C PHE A 250 -1.40 -6.14 -26.64
N VAL A 251 -0.44 -6.94 -26.18
CA VAL A 251 -0.34 -8.37 -26.50
C VAL A 251 -1.60 -9.13 -26.03
N GLN A 252 -2.10 -8.84 -24.82
CA GLN A 252 -3.32 -9.46 -24.28
C GLN A 252 -4.57 -9.16 -25.12
N ILE A 253 -4.68 -7.96 -25.69
CA ILE A 253 -5.79 -7.57 -26.56
C ILE A 253 -5.64 -8.23 -27.94
N TYR A 254 -4.45 -8.21 -28.51
CA TYR A 254 -4.20 -8.69 -29.88
C TYR A 254 -4.32 -10.22 -29.99
N HIS A 255 -3.90 -10.96 -28.96
CA HIS A 255 -3.93 -12.43 -28.95
C HIS A 255 -5.13 -13.01 -28.18
N ARG A 256 -6.26 -12.30 -28.12
CA ARG A 256 -7.43 -12.68 -27.31
C ARG A 256 -8.01 -14.06 -27.66
N GLU A 257 -7.76 -14.57 -28.86
CA GLU A 257 -8.28 -15.86 -29.36
C GLU A 257 -7.57 -17.10 -28.79
N SER A 258 -6.37 -16.97 -28.21
CA SER A 258 -5.63 -18.13 -27.68
C SER A 258 -5.96 -18.51 -26.22
N LEU A 259 -6.90 -17.81 -25.58
CA LEU A 259 -7.31 -18.06 -24.19
C LEU A 259 -8.63 -18.85 -24.05
N THR A 260 -9.29 -19.22 -25.16
CA THR A 260 -10.43 -20.16 -25.16
C THR A 260 -9.93 -21.61 -25.10
N SER A 261 -9.15 -21.97 -24.09
CA SER A 261 -8.85 -23.37 -23.79
C SER A 261 -10.06 -24.00 -23.09
N PHE A 262 -10.86 -24.72 -23.87
CA PHE A 262 -11.91 -25.61 -23.39
C PHE A 262 -11.30 -26.72 -22.53
N TYR A 263 -11.34 -26.57 -21.21
CA TYR A 263 -11.12 -27.70 -20.31
C TYR A 263 -12.41 -28.49 -20.18
N ILE A 264 -12.48 -29.63 -20.87
CA ILE A 264 -13.49 -30.66 -20.66
C ILE A 264 -13.32 -31.18 -19.23
N ALA A 265 -14.37 -31.05 -18.41
CA ALA A 265 -14.42 -31.71 -17.12
C ALA A 265 -14.43 -33.24 -17.35
N LEU A 266 -13.29 -33.90 -17.15
CA LEU A 266 -13.27 -35.35 -17.03
C LEU A 266 -13.94 -35.70 -15.69
N HIS A 267 -15.25 -35.95 -15.74
CA HIS A 267 -15.97 -36.68 -14.71
C HIS A 267 -15.44 -38.12 -14.70
N ILE A 268 -14.31 -38.36 -14.03
CA ILE A 268 -13.95 -39.72 -13.64
C ILE A 268 -14.89 -40.07 -12.48
N ARG A 269 -16.05 -40.65 -12.82
CA ARG A 269 -16.77 -41.50 -11.87
C ARG A 269 -15.85 -42.67 -11.56
N LEU A 270 -15.15 -42.60 -10.42
CA LEU A 270 -14.64 -43.78 -9.76
C LEU A 270 -15.85 -44.61 -9.35
N HIS A 271 -16.31 -45.47 -10.26
CA HIS A 271 -17.12 -46.61 -9.88
C HIS A 271 -16.22 -47.49 -9.01
N ARG A 272 -16.61 -47.61 -7.74
CA ARG A 272 -16.16 -48.68 -6.85
C ARG A 272 -16.35 -50.01 -7.58
N LEU A 273 -15.25 -50.74 -7.74
CA LEU A 273 -15.22 -52.20 -7.65
C LEU A 273 -14.23 -52.53 -6.54
#